data_AF-A0A0V1BWU7-F1
#
_entry.id   AF-A0A0V1BWU7-F1
#
_cell.length_a   1.000
_cell.length_b   1.000
_cell.length_c   1.000
_cell.angle_alpha   90.00
_cell.angle_beta   90.00
_cell.angle_gamma   90.00
#
_symmetry.space_group_name_H-M   'P 1'
#
loop_
_entity.id
_entity.type
_entity.pdbx_description
1 polymer ?
#
loop_
_entity_poly.entity_id
_entity_poly.type
_entity_poly.pdbx_seq_one_letter_code
_entity_poly.pdbx_strand_id
1 'polypeptide(L)'
;MKRNYEINVFHCVPLQSLFEKFYRFLTLKRRASTMETINYDQVVNAMEALKKFLNETNAKQSNSNDEFFLDSNRDAKFVQVMITLKKVPKNFVGSVVQLRLPHPFVDPSSVSICLIVRDLSDNRRNYEYDKWSRHFKEMLQEKGVTDVDYVISFSHLIREYNTYEQKKKLAKSYDKFLMDNRLNQTSVNKHLGKVFKDLKKLPIMVDITKSGINDQIKKSLSVCKIIVEKFSNK
;
A
#
# COMPACT_ATOMS: atom_id res chain seq x y z
N MET A 1 34.30 -12.98 -1.54
CA MET A 1 33.34 -11.97 -2.08
C MET A 1 32.08 -11.95 -1.24
N LYS A 2 31.93 -10.94 -0.36
CA LYS A 2 30.73 -10.74 0.45
C LYS A 2 29.63 -10.21 -0.47
N ARG A 3 28.60 -11.03 -0.74
CA ARG A 3 27.42 -10.62 -1.51
C ARG A 3 26.44 -9.98 -0.54
N ASN A 4 26.40 -8.64 -0.54
CA ASN A 4 25.45 -7.86 0.25
C ASN A 4 24.11 -7.83 -0.51
N TYR A 5 22.98 -7.87 0.22
CA TYR A 5 21.64 -7.84 -0.35
C TYR A 5 20.76 -6.81 0.37
N GLU A 6 20.03 -6.01 -0.41
CA GLU A 6 19.17 -4.92 0.06
C GLU A 6 17.73 -5.38 0.26
N ILE A 7 17.11 -4.99 1.38
CA ILE A 7 15.67 -5.01 1.54
C ILE A 7 15.19 -3.58 1.37
N ASN A 8 14.53 -3.30 0.25
CA ASN A 8 13.99 -1.98 -0.03
C ASN A 8 12.53 -1.88 0.47
N VAL A 9 12.33 -1.20 1.60
CA VAL A 9 10.99 -0.89 2.14
C VAL A 9 10.45 0.35 1.45
N PHE A 10 9.69 0.16 0.39
CA PHE A 10 8.99 1.25 -0.27
C PHE A 10 7.64 1.49 0.41
N HIS A 11 7.36 2.71 0.90
CA HIS A 11 6.14 3.47 0.60
C HIS A 11 5.99 4.77 1.38
N CYS A 12 4.94 5.50 0.99
CA CYS A 12 4.94 6.93 0.86
C CYS A 12 3.84 7.68 1.62
N VAL A 13 4.15 8.53 2.63
CA VAL A 13 3.21 9.48 3.28
C VAL A 13 3.96 10.54 4.14
N PRO A 14 3.43 11.78 4.33
CA PRO A 14 4.15 12.95 4.86
C PRO A 14 4.40 12.95 6.38
N LEU A 15 5.42 13.73 6.78
CA LEU A 15 6.12 13.68 8.07
C LEU A 15 5.33 14.12 9.33
N GLN A 16 4.11 14.63 9.20
CA GLN A 16 3.44 15.31 10.32
C GLN A 16 2.58 14.41 11.22
N SER A 17 2.07 13.26 10.76
CA SER A 17 1.19 12.40 11.59
C SER A 17 1.90 11.26 12.33
N LEU A 18 3.21 11.08 12.10
CA LEU A 18 4.00 9.94 12.59
C LEU A 18 4.43 10.09 14.07
N PHE A 19 4.44 11.31 14.61
CA PHE A 19 5.17 11.62 15.85
C PHE A 19 4.43 11.25 17.12
N GLU A 20 3.11 11.50 17.22
CA GLU A 20 2.38 11.25 18.46
C GLU A 20 1.95 9.79 18.64
N LYS A 21 1.73 9.06 17.54
CA LYS A 21 1.18 7.70 17.58
C LYS A 21 2.25 6.63 17.86
N PHE A 22 3.52 6.90 17.53
CA PHE A 22 4.64 5.99 17.76
C PHE A 22 4.97 5.82 19.26
N TYR A 23 4.72 6.84 20.08
CA TYR A 23 5.05 6.86 21.51
C TYR A 23 4.10 6.02 22.39
N ARG A 24 2.86 5.79 21.98
CA ARG A 24 1.86 5.11 22.83
C ARG A 24 1.88 3.58 22.79
N PHE A 25 2.58 2.95 21.85
CA PHE A 25 2.42 1.51 21.58
C PHE A 25 3.56 0.60 22.05
N LEU A 26 4.75 1.13 22.34
CA LEU A 26 5.86 0.29 22.80
C LEU A 26 5.71 -0.26 24.22
N THR A 27 4.63 0.10 24.91
CA THR A 27 4.33 -0.36 26.28
C THR A 27 3.58 -1.69 26.37
N LEU A 28 3.11 -2.33 25.29
CA LEU A 28 2.05 -3.35 25.43
C LEU A 28 2.23 -4.73 24.79
N LYS A 29 3.42 -5.18 24.37
CA LYS A 29 3.58 -6.63 24.07
C LYS A 29 5.00 -7.17 24.26
N ARG A 30 5.28 -7.61 25.49
CA ARG A 30 6.33 -8.60 25.79
C ARG A 30 5.82 -9.99 25.42
N ARG A 31 6.45 -10.64 24.43
CA ARG A 31 6.45 -12.09 24.29
C ARG A 31 7.92 -12.49 24.13
N ALA A 32 8.42 -13.24 25.12
CA ALA A 32 9.83 -13.55 25.26
C ALA A 32 10.27 -14.64 24.26
N SER A 33 11.17 -14.27 23.37
CA SER A 33 12.25 -15.12 22.87
C SER A 33 13.51 -14.28 22.91
N THR A 34 14.67 -14.89 23.15
CA THR A 34 15.97 -14.21 23.28
C THR A 34 16.36 -13.53 21.96
N MET A 35 15.79 -12.36 21.71
CA MET A 35 16.14 -11.47 20.62
C MET A 35 17.20 -10.51 21.17
N GLU A 36 18.31 -10.34 20.45
CA GLU A 36 19.10 -9.13 20.57
C GLU A 36 18.15 -7.97 20.27
N THR A 37 17.68 -7.31 21.33
CA THR A 37 16.72 -6.23 21.24
C THR A 37 17.41 -5.03 20.64
N ILE A 38 16.92 -4.58 19.48
CA ILE A 38 17.31 -3.30 18.89
C ILE A 38 17.17 -2.22 19.98
N ASN A 39 18.23 -1.44 20.21
CA ASN A 39 18.19 -0.38 21.20
C ASN A 39 17.19 0.69 20.75
N TYR A 40 16.12 0.87 21.53
CA TYR A 40 15.03 1.78 21.20
C TYR A 40 15.48 3.25 21.20
N ASP A 41 16.32 3.64 22.17
CA ASP A 41 16.77 5.02 22.32
C ASP A 41 17.61 5.45 21.11
N GLN A 42 18.41 4.53 20.58
CA GLN A 42 19.18 4.77 19.36
C GLN A 42 18.27 5.00 18.14
N VAL A 43 17.13 4.29 18.05
CA VAL A 43 16.16 4.48 16.97
C VAL A 43 15.46 5.84 17.09
N VAL A 44 15.10 6.26 18.30
CA VAL A 44 14.49 7.58 18.54
C VAL A 44 15.45 8.70 18.16
N ASN A 45 16.70 8.63 18.64
CA ASN A 45 17.73 9.62 18.31
C ASN A 45 18.01 9.70 16.81
N ALA A 46 18.08 8.55 16.13
CA ALA A 46 18.27 8.49 14.68
C ALA A 46 17.08 9.12 13.93
N MET A 47 15.85 8.88 14.38
CA MET A 47 14.65 9.47 13.79
C MET A 47 14.62 10.99 13.99
N GLU A 48 14.96 11.49 15.17
CA GLU A 48 15.05 12.93 15.44
C GLU A 48 16.10 13.61 14.57
N ALA A 49 17.29 13.02 14.45
CA ALA A 49 18.34 13.51 13.57
C ALA A 49 17.88 13.55 12.10
N LEU A 50 17.20 12.48 11.63
CA LEU A 50 16.65 12.43 10.28
C LEU A 50 15.59 13.53 10.04
N LYS A 51 14.73 13.80 11.03
CA LYS A 51 13.72 14.86 10.95
C LYS A 51 14.35 16.24 10.85
N LYS A 52 15.39 16.52 11.65
CA LYS A 52 16.16 17.77 11.56
C LYS A 52 16.77 17.94 10.17
N PHE A 53 17.44 16.90 9.67
CA PHE A 53 18.03 16.90 8.34
C PHE A 53 16.98 17.15 7.24
N LEU A 54 15.81 16.51 7.31
CA LEU A 54 14.73 16.72 6.36
C LEU A 54 14.14 18.14 6.39
N ASN A 55 14.11 18.79 7.55
CA ASN A 55 13.63 20.16 7.66
C ASN A 55 14.66 21.16 7.09
N GLU A 56 15.94 20.92 7.33
CA GLU A 56 17.03 21.74 6.78
C GLU A 56 17.14 21.65 5.26
N THR A 57 16.94 20.47 4.67
CA THR A 57 16.97 20.30 3.20
C THR A 57 15.80 21.02 2.53
N ASN A 58 14.64 21.09 3.18
CA ASN A 58 13.51 21.90 2.68
C ASN A 58 13.82 23.40 2.67
N ALA A 59 14.39 23.91 3.76
CA ALA A 59 14.71 25.33 3.89
C ALA A 59 15.78 25.80 2.89
N LYS A 60 16.66 24.88 2.44
CA LYS A 60 17.67 25.16 1.40
C LYS A 60 17.09 25.14 -0.01
N GLN A 61 16.12 24.28 -0.29
CA GLN A 61 15.50 24.16 -1.62
C GLN A 61 14.52 25.30 -1.93
N SER A 62 13.91 25.94 -0.93
CA SER A 62 13.07 27.12 -1.13
C SER A 62 13.84 28.38 -1.58
N ASN A 63 15.17 28.39 -1.47
CA ASN A 63 16.02 29.54 -1.81
C ASN A 63 16.64 29.46 -3.22
N SER A 64 16.53 28.33 -3.92
CA SER A 64 17.01 28.18 -5.31
C SER A 64 15.83 28.25 -6.28
N ASN A 65 15.74 29.36 -7.02
CA ASN A 65 14.70 29.69 -7.99
C ASN A 65 14.70 28.79 -9.26
N ASP A 66 14.53 27.48 -9.14
CA ASP A 66 14.36 26.57 -10.29
C ASP A 66 12.93 26.00 -10.32
N GLU A 67 11.98 26.86 -10.68
CA GLU A 67 10.53 26.63 -10.68
C GLU A 67 10.03 25.99 -12.00
N PHE A 68 10.69 24.95 -12.54
CA PHE A 68 10.31 24.38 -13.86
C PHE A 68 10.06 22.86 -13.91
N PHE A 69 10.17 22.12 -12.81
CA PHE A 69 9.77 20.71 -12.77
C PHE A 69 8.90 20.41 -11.54
N LEU A 70 7.67 20.91 -11.58
CA LEU A 70 6.58 20.51 -10.68
C LEU A 70 6.18 19.05 -10.98
N ASP A 71 7.02 18.10 -10.56
CA ASP A 71 6.55 16.74 -10.33
C ASP A 71 5.74 16.77 -9.03
N SER A 72 4.43 16.59 -9.13
CA SER A 72 3.42 16.67 -8.07
C SER A 72 3.61 15.65 -6.92
N ASN A 73 4.79 15.04 -6.82
CA ASN A 73 5.16 14.01 -5.85
C ASN A 73 6.18 14.49 -4.79
N ARG A 74 6.65 15.75 -4.81
CA ARG A 74 7.73 16.21 -3.91
C ARG A 74 7.32 16.48 -2.46
N ASP A 75 6.03 16.70 -2.17
CA ASP A 75 5.58 16.98 -0.79
C ASP A 75 5.39 15.71 0.05
N ALA A 76 5.34 14.56 -0.61
CA ALA A 76 5.23 13.28 0.05
C ALA A 76 6.66 12.77 0.31
N LYS A 77 7.20 13.09 1.48
CA LYS A 77 8.52 12.60 1.92
C LYS A 77 8.41 11.17 2.45
N PHE A 78 9.24 10.27 1.96
CA PHE A 78 9.14 8.84 2.29
C PHE A 78 10.27 8.41 3.21
N VAL A 79 9.91 7.72 4.28
CA VAL A 79 10.90 7.08 5.16
C VAL A 79 10.98 5.61 4.76
N GLN A 80 12.14 5.24 4.21
CA GLN A 80 12.45 3.87 3.84
C GLN A 80 13.49 3.30 4.80
N VAL A 81 13.21 2.11 5.33
CA VAL A 81 14.16 1.35 6.14
C VAL A 81 14.80 0.30 5.26
N MET A 82 16.13 0.31 5.14
CA MET A 82 16.86 -0.72 4.42
C MET A 82 17.38 -1.76 5.40
N ILE A 83 17.04 -3.03 5.18
CA ILE A 83 17.52 -4.14 6.01
C ILE A 83 18.50 -4.98 5.18
N THR A 84 19.74 -5.08 5.64
CA THR A 84 20.78 -5.87 4.95
C THR A 84 21.02 -7.17 5.71
N LEU A 85 20.81 -8.30 5.04
CA LEU A 85 20.98 -9.63 5.64
C LEU A 85 22.38 -10.19 5.36
N LYS A 86 23.03 -10.78 6.38
CA LYS A 86 24.35 -11.42 6.26
C LYS A 86 24.32 -12.75 5.49
N LYS A 87 23.20 -13.49 5.56
CA LYS A 87 22.99 -14.78 4.88
C LYS A 87 21.78 -14.70 3.96
N VAL A 88 21.87 -15.34 2.79
CA VAL A 88 20.80 -15.35 1.79
C VAL A 88 19.67 -16.28 2.25
N PRO A 89 18.43 -15.78 2.40
CA PRO A 89 17.29 -16.64 2.66
C PRO A 89 16.93 -17.42 1.38
N LYS A 90 17.05 -18.75 1.38
CA LYS A 90 16.77 -19.58 0.19
C LYS A 90 15.28 -19.57 -0.24
N ASN A 91 14.38 -19.42 0.72
CA ASN A 91 12.93 -19.63 0.52
C ASN A 91 12.14 -18.35 0.24
N PHE A 92 12.78 -17.16 0.31
CA PHE A 92 12.08 -15.87 0.29
C PHE A 92 12.54 -14.93 -0.83
N VAL A 93 13.52 -15.33 -1.65
CA VAL A 93 14.03 -14.49 -2.75
C VAL A 93 12.92 -14.28 -3.79
N GLY A 94 12.62 -13.02 -4.10
CA GLY A 94 11.57 -12.66 -5.07
C GLY A 94 10.14 -12.77 -4.53
N SER A 95 9.97 -13.09 -3.24
CA SER A 95 8.67 -13.10 -2.58
C SER A 95 8.36 -11.73 -1.97
N VAL A 96 7.07 -11.38 -1.96
CA VAL A 96 6.56 -10.21 -1.24
C VAL A 96 6.02 -10.68 0.11
N VAL A 97 6.64 -10.24 1.19
CA VAL A 97 6.19 -10.53 2.56
C VAL A 97 5.29 -9.38 3.01
N GLN A 98 4.08 -9.70 3.47
CA GLN A 98 3.16 -8.72 4.02
C GLN A 98 3.33 -8.66 5.54
N LEU A 99 3.69 -7.50 6.06
CA LEU A 99 3.78 -7.22 7.49
C LEU A 99 2.65 -6.27 7.88
N ARG A 100 1.81 -6.70 8.81
CA ARG A 100 0.79 -5.81 9.39
C ARG A 100 1.45 -4.94 10.44
N LEU A 101 1.36 -3.64 10.25
CA LEU A 101 1.92 -2.69 11.19
C LEU A 101 0.84 -2.29 12.22
N PRO A 102 1.21 -2.15 13.50
CA PRO A 102 0.27 -1.75 14.55
C PRO A 102 -0.36 -0.39 14.30
N HIS A 103 0.40 0.52 13.69
CA HIS A 103 -0.06 1.83 13.28
C HIS A 103 -0.23 1.86 11.76
N PRO A 104 -1.44 2.12 11.26
CA PRO A 104 -1.63 2.46 9.85
C PRO A 104 -0.83 3.71 9.52
N PHE A 105 -0.09 3.68 8.40
CA PHE A 105 0.64 4.85 7.89
C PHE A 105 -0.28 5.77 7.08
N VAL A 106 -1.39 5.20 6.61
CA VAL A 106 -2.33 5.85 5.72
C VAL A 106 -3.64 6.03 6.47
N ASP A 107 -4.08 7.27 6.62
CA ASP A 107 -5.42 7.56 7.07
C ASP A 107 -6.40 7.26 5.90
N PRO A 108 -7.46 6.45 6.12
CA PRO A 108 -8.37 6.04 5.04
C PRO A 108 -9.01 7.22 4.31
N SER A 109 -9.29 8.32 5.02
CA SER A 109 -9.98 9.48 4.48
C SER A 109 -9.09 10.40 3.63
N SER A 110 -7.76 10.23 3.67
CA SER A 110 -6.83 11.05 2.90
C SER A 110 -6.39 10.39 1.60
N VAL A 111 -6.88 9.18 1.31
CA VAL A 111 -6.36 8.32 0.24
C VAL A 111 -7.49 7.79 -0.60
N SER A 112 -7.26 7.78 -1.91
CA SER A 112 -8.24 7.29 -2.87
C SER A 112 -8.25 5.77 -2.95
N ILE A 113 -9.39 5.14 -2.63
CA ILE A 113 -9.55 3.68 -2.55
C ILE A 113 -10.50 3.16 -3.63
N CYS A 114 -10.01 2.20 -4.42
CA CYS A 114 -10.79 1.47 -5.41
C CYS A 114 -11.02 0.03 -4.96
N LEU A 115 -12.28 -0.41 -4.90
CA LEU A 115 -12.68 -1.77 -4.52
C LEU A 115 -13.14 -2.57 -5.75
N ILE A 116 -12.49 -3.71 -5.97
CA ILE A 116 -12.83 -4.67 -7.03
C ILE A 116 -13.71 -5.77 -6.46
N VAL A 117 -14.94 -5.89 -6.96
CA VAL A 117 -15.94 -6.84 -6.45
C VAL A 117 -16.26 -7.94 -7.46
N ARG A 118 -16.64 -9.12 -6.95
CA ARG A 118 -17.14 -10.22 -7.76
C ARG A 118 -18.54 -9.92 -8.29
N ASP A 119 -18.76 -10.21 -9.57
CA ASP A 119 -20.08 -10.19 -10.16
C ASP A 119 -21.00 -11.27 -9.56
N LEU A 120 -22.27 -10.89 -9.37
CA LEU A 120 -23.31 -11.79 -8.85
C LEU A 120 -24.10 -12.46 -9.99
N SER A 121 -24.11 -11.90 -11.21
CA SER A 121 -24.81 -12.50 -12.34
C SER A 121 -24.01 -13.63 -12.99
N ASP A 122 -24.63 -14.82 -13.09
CA ASP A 122 -24.09 -15.97 -13.83
C ASP A 122 -24.31 -15.85 -15.36
N ASN A 123 -25.21 -14.95 -15.79
CA ASN A 123 -25.57 -14.78 -17.19
C ASN A 123 -24.67 -13.77 -17.91
N ARG A 124 -23.71 -14.28 -18.69
CA ARG A 124 -22.74 -13.49 -19.50
C ARG A 124 -23.37 -12.63 -20.61
N ARG A 125 -24.67 -12.79 -20.91
CA ARG A 125 -25.33 -12.21 -22.09
C ARG A 125 -26.00 -10.84 -21.85
N ASN A 126 -26.51 -10.56 -20.66
CA ASN A 126 -27.16 -9.28 -20.31
C ASN A 126 -26.37 -8.57 -19.20
N TYR A 127 -25.17 -8.11 -19.55
CA TYR A 127 -24.25 -7.51 -18.60
C TYR A 127 -24.42 -5.99 -18.55
N GLU A 128 -25.38 -5.52 -17.75
CA GLU A 128 -25.35 -4.15 -17.24
C GLU A 128 -24.19 -4.05 -16.24
N TYR A 129 -23.02 -3.67 -16.75
CA TYR A 129 -21.77 -3.64 -15.97
C TYR A 129 -21.82 -2.73 -14.75
N ASP A 130 -22.61 -1.65 -14.86
CA ASP A 130 -22.75 -0.65 -13.82
C ASP A 130 -23.73 -1.08 -12.71
N LYS A 131 -24.59 -2.08 -12.97
CA LYS A 131 -25.61 -2.54 -12.01
C LYS A 131 -24.98 -3.10 -10.74
N TRP A 132 -23.96 -3.96 -10.88
CA TRP A 132 -23.29 -4.56 -9.73
C TRP A 132 -22.43 -3.56 -8.98
N SER A 133 -21.72 -2.67 -9.70
CA SER A 133 -20.99 -1.56 -9.09
C SER A 133 -21.90 -0.69 -8.22
N ARG A 134 -23.09 -0.32 -8.72
CA ARG A 134 -24.09 0.44 -7.95
C ARG A 134 -24.61 -0.32 -6.74
N HIS A 135 -25.02 -1.58 -6.93
CA HIS A 135 -25.54 -2.40 -5.83
C HIS A 135 -24.53 -2.55 -4.68
N PHE A 136 -23.26 -2.81 -4.98
CA PHE A 136 -22.23 -2.91 -3.96
C PHE A 136 -21.91 -1.56 -3.32
N LYS A 137 -21.99 -0.47 -4.08
CA LYS A 137 -21.83 0.89 -3.54
C LYS A 137 -22.94 1.23 -2.55
N GLU A 138 -24.20 0.93 -2.88
CA GLU A 138 -25.35 1.08 -1.98
C GLU A 138 -25.20 0.23 -0.72
N MET A 139 -24.86 -1.06 -0.87
CA MET A 139 -24.63 -1.96 0.27
C MET A 139 -23.49 -1.47 1.19
N LEU A 140 -22.44 -0.84 0.64
CA LEU A 140 -21.37 -0.24 1.42
C LEU A 140 -21.84 1.00 2.20
N GLN A 141 -22.67 1.83 1.58
CA GLN A 141 -23.27 2.99 2.22
C GLN A 141 -24.22 2.57 3.36
N GLU A 142 -25.05 1.57 3.17
CA GLU A 142 -25.91 0.99 4.21
C GLU A 142 -25.10 0.46 5.41
N LYS A 143 -23.91 -0.10 5.14
CA LYS A 143 -22.99 -0.59 6.17
C LYS A 143 -22.15 0.53 6.82
N GLY A 144 -22.33 1.79 6.42
CA GLY A 144 -21.59 2.94 6.95
C GLY A 144 -20.11 2.98 6.53
N VAL A 145 -19.80 2.48 5.34
CA VAL A 145 -18.44 2.53 4.76
C VAL A 145 -18.33 3.76 3.86
N THR A 146 -17.62 4.79 4.32
CA THR A 146 -17.39 6.02 3.56
C THR A 146 -16.00 6.10 2.94
N ASP A 147 -15.08 5.23 3.36
CA ASP A 147 -13.67 5.29 2.98
C ASP A 147 -13.40 4.73 1.55
N VAL A 148 -14.41 4.28 0.82
CA VAL A 148 -14.26 3.70 -0.53
C VAL A 148 -14.82 4.65 -1.58
N ASP A 149 -13.95 5.23 -2.41
CA ASP A 149 -14.35 6.21 -3.43
C ASP A 149 -15.01 5.57 -4.65
N TYR A 150 -14.47 4.44 -5.10
CA TYR A 150 -14.89 3.80 -6.33
C TYR A 150 -15.02 2.29 -6.20
N VAL A 151 -16.14 1.76 -6.69
CA VAL A 151 -16.46 0.34 -6.68
C VAL A 151 -16.60 -0.15 -8.11
N ILE A 152 -15.73 -1.07 -8.51
CA ILE A 152 -15.71 -1.66 -9.85
C ILE A 152 -15.92 -3.16 -9.77
N SER A 153 -16.77 -3.70 -10.64
CA SER A 153 -16.94 -5.14 -10.73
C SER A 153 -15.90 -5.79 -11.66
N PHE A 154 -15.61 -7.08 -11.48
CA PHE A 154 -14.53 -7.72 -12.21
C PHE A 154 -14.77 -7.76 -13.73
N SER A 155 -15.99 -8.03 -14.21
CA SER A 155 -16.22 -8.01 -15.66
C SER A 155 -16.32 -6.58 -16.21
N HIS A 156 -16.62 -5.57 -15.39
CA HIS A 156 -16.47 -4.16 -15.78
C HIS A 156 -14.99 -3.83 -16.01
N LEU A 157 -14.12 -4.24 -15.08
CA LEU A 157 -12.67 -4.09 -15.19
C LEU A 157 -12.10 -4.78 -16.46
N ILE A 158 -12.62 -5.96 -16.83
CA ILE A 158 -12.19 -6.68 -18.03
C ILE A 158 -12.60 -5.94 -19.31
N ARG A 159 -13.81 -5.40 -19.37
CA ARG A 159 -14.36 -4.75 -20.57
C ARG A 159 -13.82 -3.34 -20.77
N GLU A 160 -13.81 -2.51 -19.74
CA GLU A 160 -13.46 -1.10 -19.85
C GLU A 160 -11.94 -0.87 -19.75
N TYR A 161 -11.23 -1.67 -18.95
CA TYR A 161 -9.79 -1.48 -18.70
C TYR A 161 -8.96 -2.62 -19.29
N ASN A 162 -9.06 -2.81 -20.60
CA ASN A 162 -8.30 -3.85 -21.30
C ASN A 162 -6.93 -3.36 -21.79
N THR A 163 -6.88 -2.13 -22.33
CA THR A 163 -5.64 -1.58 -22.90
C THR A 163 -4.65 -1.15 -21.83
N TYR A 164 -3.37 -1.10 -22.21
CA TYR A 164 -2.30 -0.66 -21.30
C TYR A 164 -2.54 0.76 -20.77
N GLU A 165 -2.99 1.67 -21.64
CA GLU A 165 -3.26 3.07 -21.27
C GLU A 165 -4.42 3.20 -20.29
N GLN A 166 -5.51 2.45 -20.50
CA GLN A 166 -6.64 2.43 -19.58
C GLN A 166 -6.22 1.93 -18.19
N LYS A 167 -5.46 0.83 -18.14
CA LYS A 167 -4.90 0.29 -16.88
C LYS A 167 -3.99 1.31 -16.19
N LYS A 168 -3.15 2.01 -16.95
CA LYS A 168 -2.26 3.07 -16.43
C LYS A 168 -3.05 4.25 -15.90
N LYS A 169 -4.13 4.65 -16.58
CA LYS A 169 -5.05 5.70 -16.11
C LYS A 169 -5.69 5.29 -14.78
N LEU A 170 -6.26 4.09 -14.70
CA LEU A 170 -6.85 3.57 -13.47
C LEU A 170 -5.85 3.54 -12.30
N ALA A 171 -4.65 3.01 -12.54
CA ALA A 171 -3.59 2.95 -11.52
C ALA A 171 -3.08 4.33 -11.07
N LYS A 172 -3.25 5.38 -11.89
CA LYS A 172 -2.92 6.76 -11.52
C LYS A 172 -4.05 7.45 -10.76
N SER A 173 -5.31 7.15 -11.10
CA SER A 173 -6.48 7.77 -10.49
C SER A 173 -6.68 7.38 -9.02
N TYR A 174 -6.28 6.17 -8.62
CA TYR A 174 -6.44 5.68 -7.26
C TYR A 174 -5.11 5.28 -6.63
N ASP A 175 -4.99 5.46 -5.33
CA ASP A 175 -3.79 5.17 -4.55
C ASP A 175 -3.72 3.72 -4.08
N LYS A 176 -4.87 3.20 -3.61
CA LYS A 176 -4.98 1.84 -3.08
C LYS A 176 -6.08 1.08 -3.80
N PHE A 177 -5.78 -0.19 -4.06
CA PHE A 177 -6.71 -1.13 -4.64
C PHE A 177 -7.02 -2.22 -3.61
N LEU A 178 -8.30 -2.47 -3.41
CA LEU A 178 -8.84 -3.56 -2.61
C LEU A 178 -9.57 -4.52 -3.55
N MET A 179 -9.63 -5.79 -3.18
CA MET A 179 -10.43 -6.77 -3.90
C MET A 179 -11.20 -7.66 -2.94
N ASP A 180 -12.39 -8.07 -3.37
CA ASP A 180 -13.17 -9.06 -2.66
C ASP A 180 -12.43 -10.41 -2.63
N ASN A 181 -12.34 -11.03 -1.46
CA ASN A 181 -11.74 -12.35 -1.27
C ASN A 181 -12.41 -13.46 -2.11
N ARG A 182 -13.65 -13.25 -2.57
CA ARG A 182 -14.34 -14.18 -3.49
C ARG A 182 -13.78 -14.18 -4.91
N LEU A 183 -12.94 -13.21 -5.27
CA LEU A 183 -12.25 -13.16 -6.56
C LEU A 183 -10.93 -13.93 -6.50
N ASN A 184 -10.58 -14.56 -7.60
CA ASN A 184 -9.27 -15.21 -7.73
C ASN A 184 -8.17 -14.15 -7.86
N GLN A 185 -7.36 -13.98 -6.82
CA GLN A 185 -6.25 -13.01 -6.79
C GLN A 185 -5.35 -13.13 -8.03
N THR A 186 -5.05 -14.35 -8.47
CA THR A 186 -4.21 -14.61 -9.64
C THR A 186 -4.82 -14.08 -10.93
N SER A 187 -6.13 -14.24 -11.15
CA SER A 187 -6.78 -13.76 -12.37
C SER A 187 -6.86 -12.23 -12.39
N VAL A 188 -7.15 -11.62 -11.24
CA VAL A 188 -7.16 -10.16 -11.10
C VAL A 188 -5.76 -9.59 -11.37
N ASN A 189 -4.72 -10.14 -10.73
CA ASN A 189 -3.34 -9.69 -10.94
C ASN A 189 -2.86 -9.88 -12.38
N LYS A 190 -3.26 -10.98 -13.03
CA LYS A 190 -2.95 -11.24 -14.45
C LYS A 190 -3.60 -10.20 -15.36
N HIS A 191 -4.85 -9.83 -15.09
CA HIS A 191 -5.55 -8.82 -15.89
C HIS A 191 -4.94 -7.43 -15.71
N LEU A 192 -4.70 -7.00 -14.47
CA LEU A 192 -4.05 -5.72 -14.16
C LEU A 192 -2.64 -5.62 -14.78
N GLY A 193 -1.94 -6.74 -14.83
CA GLY A 193 -0.69 -6.89 -15.57
C GLY A 193 0.48 -6.08 -14.98
N LYS A 194 1.47 -5.82 -15.84
CA LYS A 194 2.75 -5.23 -15.43
C LYS A 194 2.61 -3.80 -14.89
N VAL A 195 1.66 -3.01 -15.41
CA VAL A 195 1.42 -1.62 -14.98
C VAL A 195 1.23 -1.54 -13.47
N PHE A 196 0.32 -2.35 -12.92
CA PHE A 196 0.02 -2.35 -11.50
C PHE A 196 1.15 -2.96 -10.66
N LYS A 197 1.89 -3.92 -11.23
CA LYS A 197 3.05 -4.52 -10.57
C LYS A 197 4.20 -3.53 -10.41
N ASP A 198 4.54 -2.80 -11.47
CA ASP A 198 5.62 -1.81 -11.47
C ASP A 198 5.29 -0.63 -10.55
N LEU A 199 4.02 -0.18 -10.55
CA LEU A 199 3.52 0.86 -9.64
C LEU A 199 3.31 0.35 -8.19
N LYS A 200 3.52 -0.95 -7.91
CA LYS A 200 3.31 -1.58 -6.60
C LYS A 200 1.87 -1.46 -6.05
N LYS A 201 0.90 -1.15 -6.93
CA LYS A 201 -0.52 -0.95 -6.63
C LYS A 201 -1.37 -2.21 -6.78
N LEU A 202 -0.77 -3.40 -6.65
CA LEU A 202 -1.53 -4.67 -6.69
C LEU A 202 -2.56 -4.73 -5.56
N PRO A 203 -3.79 -5.20 -5.85
CA PRO A 203 -4.91 -5.15 -4.93
C PRO A 203 -4.69 -6.02 -3.69
N ILE A 204 -5.25 -5.58 -2.57
CA ILE A 204 -5.23 -6.27 -1.28
C ILE A 204 -6.58 -6.92 -1.04
N MET A 205 -6.60 -8.19 -0.60
CA MET A 205 -7.84 -8.92 -0.35
C MET A 205 -8.56 -8.42 0.89
N VAL A 206 -9.87 -8.21 0.77
CA VAL A 206 -10.79 -7.80 1.84
C VAL A 206 -12.06 -8.65 1.74
N ASP A 207 -12.64 -9.02 2.88
CA ASP A 207 -13.86 -9.82 2.94
C ASP A 207 -15.06 -8.90 3.18
N ILE A 208 -15.82 -8.65 2.12
CA ILE A 208 -16.96 -7.72 2.11
C ILE A 208 -18.20 -8.32 2.81
N THR A 209 -18.22 -9.65 2.94
CA THR A 209 -19.39 -10.38 3.46
C THR A 209 -19.50 -10.32 4.98
N LYS A 210 -18.37 -10.16 5.67
CA LYS A 210 -18.31 -10.14 7.14
C LYS A 210 -18.79 -8.81 7.72
N SER A 211 -19.33 -8.88 8.93
CA SER A 211 -19.57 -7.71 9.77
C SER A 211 -18.23 -7.05 10.15
N GLY A 212 -18.20 -5.71 10.22
CA GLY A 212 -16.97 -4.96 10.54
C GLY A 212 -16.03 -4.75 9.35
N ILE A 213 -16.57 -4.48 8.16
CA ILE A 213 -15.78 -4.22 6.95
C ILE A 213 -14.85 -2.99 7.10
N ASN A 214 -15.27 -1.95 7.83
CA ASN A 214 -14.45 -0.75 8.10
C ASN A 214 -13.14 -1.11 8.80
N ASP A 215 -13.19 -2.01 9.78
CA ASP A 215 -11.99 -2.46 10.49
C ASP A 215 -11.10 -3.30 9.59
N GLN A 216 -11.68 -4.08 8.68
CA GLN A 216 -10.90 -4.83 7.70
C GLN A 216 -10.19 -3.90 6.71
N ILE A 217 -10.88 -2.88 6.20
CA ILE A 217 -10.29 -1.88 5.31
C ILE A 217 -9.13 -1.18 6.02
N LYS A 218 -9.34 -0.70 7.25
CA LYS A 218 -8.28 -0.08 8.08
C LYS A 218 -7.09 -1.02 8.31
N LYS A 219 -7.35 -2.30 8.59
CA LYS A 219 -6.30 -3.33 8.74
C LYS A 219 -5.55 -3.61 7.43
N SER A 220 -6.24 -3.58 6.29
CA SER A 220 -5.64 -3.78 4.98
C SER A 220 -4.76 -2.59 4.58
N LEU A 221 -5.12 -1.38 4.99
CA LEU A 221 -4.32 -0.17 4.79
C LEU A 221 -3.06 -0.13 5.67
N SER A 222 -3.05 -0.82 6.82
CA SER A 222 -1.87 -0.92 7.67
C SER A 222 -0.84 -1.98 7.23
N VAL A 223 -1.08 -2.65 6.10
CA VAL A 223 -0.17 -3.67 5.56
C VAL A 223 1.01 -3.00 4.85
N CYS A 224 2.21 -3.25 5.36
CA CYS A 224 3.47 -2.96 4.69
C CYS A 224 3.92 -4.15 3.85
N LYS A 225 4.28 -3.90 2.59
CA LYS A 225 4.82 -4.91 1.69
C LYS A 225 6.35 -4.82 1.74
N ILE A 226 6.99 -5.89 2.17
CA ILE A 226 8.45 -6.05 2.17
C ILE A 226 8.81 -6.87 0.94
N ILE A 227 9.61 -6.28 0.06
CA ILE A 227 10.10 -6.95 -1.15
C ILE A 227 11.52 -7.43 -0.85
N VAL A 228 11.75 -8.74 -0.98
CA VAL A 228 13.08 -9.33 -0.81
C VAL A 228 13.70 -9.46 -2.20
N GLU A 229 14.58 -8.52 -2.54
CA GLU A 229 15.24 -8.47 -3.84
C GLU A 229 16.62 -9.12 -3.80
N LYS A 230 16.98 -9.76 -4.91
CA LYS A 230 18.35 -10.27 -5.12
C LYS A 230 19.18 -9.12 -5.70
N PHE A 231 19.95 -8.46 -4.85
CA PHE A 231 21.07 -7.59 -5.22
C PHE A 231 21.98 -8.29 -6.24
N SER A 232 21.83 -7.86 -7.49
CA SER A 232 22.71 -8.24 -8.58
C SER A 232 23.76 -7.16 -8.64
N ASN A 233 24.99 -7.46 -8.21
CA ASN A 233 26.13 -6.64 -8.59
C ASN A 233 26.20 -6.67 -10.12
N LYS A 234 25.87 -5.54 -10.76
CA LYS A 234 26.31 -5.26 -12.12
C LYS A 234 27.75 -4.79 -12.07
#